data_AF-A0A938J8J2-F1
#
_entry.id   AF-A0A938J8J2-F1
#
_cell.length_a   1.000
_cell.length_b   1.000
_cell.length_c   1.000
_cell.angle_alpha   90.00
_cell.angle_beta   90.00
_cell.angle_gamma   90.00
#
_symmetry.space_group_name_H-M   'P 1'
#
loop_
_entity.id
_entity.type
_entity.pdbx_description
1 polymer ?
#
loop_
_entity_poly.entity_id
_entity_poly.type
_entity_poly.pdbx_seq_one_letter_code
_entity_poly.pdbx_strand_id
1 'polypeptide(L)'
;MSPRARVLSLTALAAGVAVAVAIGVAVGQRGPSGIAPDPAERLPKGAPPLALDLGVRQDPEAVALRRAAAIYGRSLELEEGSLARAQRLRAQAETLFARHDSLEARIGRAFAAWPDRTAERMERLGGLHARSAIVQLHLGIARIWVGHAGSEDALHDAVELAPDTQVAVTAGNLLYPDYLRDIPRFVPSAPAPASIGGLGSAGQVAALERLWRRG
;
A
#
# COMPACT_ATOMS: atom_id res chain seq x y z
N MET A 1 -18.72 -6.26 64.06
CA MET A 1 -18.32 -6.64 62.68
C MET A 1 -16.96 -7.32 62.75
N SER A 2 -16.85 -8.56 62.25
CA SER A 2 -15.62 -9.34 62.41
C SER A 2 -14.51 -8.84 61.46
N PRO A 3 -13.22 -8.99 61.82
CA PRO A 3 -12.09 -8.56 60.99
C PRO A 3 -12.12 -9.15 59.57
N ARG A 4 -12.64 -10.37 59.42
CA ARG A 4 -12.78 -11.07 58.13
C ARG A 4 -13.83 -10.43 57.22
N ALA A 5 -14.90 -9.85 57.79
CA ALA A 5 -15.90 -9.12 57.03
C ALA A 5 -15.34 -7.80 56.45
N ARG A 6 -14.41 -7.14 57.17
CA ARG A 6 -13.74 -5.92 56.70
C ARG A 6 -12.78 -6.18 55.54
N VAL A 7 -12.06 -7.30 55.56
CA VAL A 7 -11.12 -7.66 54.48
C VAL A 7 -11.90 -8.01 53.21
N LEU A 8 -12.96 -8.84 53.31
CA LEU A 8 -13.79 -9.18 52.16
C LEU A 8 -14.49 -7.96 51.54
N SER A 9 -14.94 -7.00 52.35
CA SER A 9 -15.55 -5.77 51.84
C SER A 9 -14.53 -4.86 51.15
N LEU A 10 -13.28 -4.80 51.63
CA LEU A 10 -12.21 -4.04 50.98
C LEU A 10 -11.79 -4.66 49.64
N THR A 11 -11.70 -5.99 49.53
CA THR A 11 -11.36 -6.67 48.27
C THR A 11 -12.47 -6.55 47.22
N ALA A 12 -13.74 -6.66 47.63
CA ALA A 12 -14.88 -6.46 46.74
C ALA A 12 -14.97 -5.01 46.21
N LEU A 13 -14.62 -4.01 47.04
CA LEU A 13 -14.57 -2.61 46.62
C LEU A 13 -13.45 -2.36 45.60
N ALA A 14 -12.27 -2.95 45.80
CA ALA A 14 -11.14 -2.83 44.88
C ALA A 14 -11.42 -3.49 43.51
N ALA A 15 -12.12 -4.64 43.49
CA ALA A 15 -12.55 -5.28 42.24
C ALA A 15 -13.62 -4.48 41.49
N GLY A 16 -14.53 -3.81 42.22
CA GLY A 16 -15.56 -2.95 41.63
C GLY A 16 -14.99 -1.69 40.95
N VAL A 17 -13.92 -1.11 41.51
CA VAL A 17 -13.27 0.08 40.93
C VAL A 17 -12.51 -0.26 39.64
N ALA A 18 -11.92 -1.45 39.53
CA ALA A 18 -11.21 -1.87 38.31
C ALA A 18 -12.15 -2.11 37.11
N VAL A 19 -13.35 -2.65 37.34
CA VAL A 19 -14.35 -2.86 36.27
C VAL A 19 -15.02 -1.55 35.85
N ALA A 20 -15.22 -0.61 36.78
CA ALA A 20 -15.77 0.71 36.46
C ALA A 20 -14.82 1.58 35.62
N VAL A 21 -13.49 1.45 35.79
CA VAL A 21 -12.50 2.16 34.97
C VAL A 21 -12.44 1.60 33.54
N ALA A 22 -12.57 0.28 33.35
CA ALA A 22 -12.58 -0.33 32.02
C ALA A 22 -13.82 0.05 31.19
N ILE A 23 -14.99 0.17 31.83
CA ILE A 23 -16.23 0.62 31.17
C ILE A 23 -16.25 2.15 31.01
N GLY A 24 -15.69 2.90 31.97
CA GLY A 24 -15.58 4.36 31.91
C GLY A 24 -14.67 4.87 30.78
N VAL A 25 -13.56 4.17 30.49
CA VAL A 25 -12.68 4.52 29.36
C VAL A 25 -13.34 4.23 28.01
N ALA A 26 -14.21 3.22 27.92
CA ALA A 26 -14.95 2.91 26.69
C ALA A 26 -16.10 3.89 26.40
N VAL A 27 -16.64 4.59 27.41
CA VAL A 27 -17.77 5.52 27.26
C VAL A 27 -17.34 7.01 27.29
N GLY A 28 -16.18 7.32 27.87
CA GLY A 28 -15.68 8.70 28.06
C GLY A 28 -14.96 9.34 26.86
N GLN A 29 -14.72 8.64 25.75
CA GLN A 29 -14.09 9.21 24.56
C GLN A 29 -15.09 9.81 23.53
N ARG A 30 -16.36 9.98 23.89
CA ARG A 30 -17.26 10.83 23.10
C ARG A 30 -17.03 12.29 23.47
N GLY A 31 -15.98 12.86 22.89
CA GLY A 31 -15.81 14.29 22.81
C GLY A 31 -16.98 14.96 22.06
N PRO A 32 -17.20 16.27 22.28
CA PRO A 32 -18.30 17.00 21.67
C PRO A 32 -18.15 17.02 20.15
N SER A 33 -19.15 16.46 19.47
CA SER A 33 -19.54 16.70 18.06
C SER A 33 -18.48 17.32 17.15
N GLY A 34 -17.38 16.61 16.94
CA GLY A 34 -16.74 16.59 15.63
C GLY A 34 -17.56 15.61 14.81
N ILE A 35 -18.18 16.08 13.74
CA ILE A 35 -18.72 15.21 12.69
C ILE A 35 -17.67 14.12 12.47
N ALA A 36 -17.98 12.85 12.80
CA ALA A 36 -17.14 11.76 12.35
C ALA A 36 -17.05 11.94 10.84
N PRO A 37 -15.85 12.12 10.26
CA PRO A 37 -15.74 12.36 8.83
C PRO A 37 -16.53 11.25 8.14
N ASP A 38 -17.35 11.64 7.17
CA ASP A 38 -18.18 10.72 6.40
C ASP A 38 -17.27 9.54 6.00
N PRO A 39 -17.67 8.26 6.13
CA PRO A 39 -16.90 7.15 5.57
C PRO A 39 -16.40 7.43 4.15
N ALA A 40 -17.15 8.23 3.36
CA ALA A 40 -16.76 8.73 2.06
C ALA A 40 -15.59 9.75 2.06
N GLU A 41 -15.41 10.55 3.12
CA GLU A 41 -14.28 11.49 3.28
C GLU A 41 -12.94 10.79 3.54
N ARG A 42 -12.94 9.53 4.00
CA ARG A 42 -11.71 8.73 4.17
C ARG A 42 -11.27 8.00 2.90
N LEU A 43 -12.15 7.87 1.91
CA LEU A 43 -11.81 7.16 0.69
C LEU A 43 -10.86 8.02 -0.16
N PRO A 44 -9.72 7.47 -0.61
CA PRO A 44 -8.85 8.18 -1.51
C PRO A 44 -9.59 8.60 -2.79
N LYS A 45 -9.41 9.86 -3.21
CA LYS A 45 -9.97 10.36 -4.46
C LYS A 45 -9.18 9.82 -5.66
N GLY A 46 -9.86 9.59 -6.77
CA GLY A 46 -9.24 9.22 -8.05
C GLY A 46 -8.93 7.73 -8.19
N ALA A 47 -7.99 7.40 -9.07
CA ALA A 47 -7.56 6.02 -9.30
C ALA A 47 -6.43 5.60 -8.33
N PRO A 48 -6.33 4.31 -7.99
CA PRO A 48 -5.30 3.84 -7.07
C PRO A 48 -3.89 3.91 -7.65
N PRO A 49 -2.83 4.08 -6.83
CA PRO A 49 -1.46 4.00 -7.31
C PRO A 49 -1.13 2.57 -7.75
N LEU A 50 -0.31 2.44 -8.81
CA LEU A 50 0.18 1.16 -9.32
C LEU A 50 1.71 1.12 -9.15
N ALA A 51 2.23 0.09 -8.47
CA ALA A 51 3.66 -0.08 -8.25
C ALA A 51 4.10 -1.49 -8.68
N LEU A 52 4.76 -1.60 -9.84
CA LEU A 52 5.26 -2.89 -10.32
C LEU A 52 6.70 -3.11 -9.86
N ASP A 53 7.00 -4.28 -9.30
CA ASP A 53 8.38 -4.70 -9.06
C ASP A 53 8.96 -5.39 -10.29
N LEU A 54 9.68 -4.62 -11.10
CA LEU A 54 10.37 -5.13 -12.30
C LEU A 54 11.89 -5.22 -12.07
N GLY A 55 12.38 -4.88 -10.88
CA GLY A 55 13.80 -4.73 -10.57
C GLY A 55 14.60 -4.05 -11.69
N VAL A 56 15.76 -4.63 -12.00
CA VAL A 56 16.67 -4.19 -13.07
C VAL A 56 16.45 -4.88 -14.41
N ARG A 57 15.34 -5.60 -14.59
CA ARG A 57 15.03 -6.34 -15.83
C ARG A 57 15.06 -5.42 -17.05
N GLN A 58 15.63 -5.88 -18.16
CA GLN A 58 15.69 -5.12 -19.42
C GLN A 58 15.08 -5.90 -20.61
N ASP A 59 14.43 -7.03 -20.34
CA ASP A 59 13.72 -7.77 -21.38
C ASP A 59 12.57 -6.96 -21.99
N PRO A 60 12.12 -7.30 -23.22
CA PRO A 60 11.08 -6.54 -23.92
C PRO A 60 9.78 -6.36 -23.13
N GLU A 61 9.40 -7.36 -22.34
CA GLU A 61 8.22 -7.27 -21.46
C GLU A 61 8.46 -6.24 -20.36
N ALA A 62 9.55 -6.31 -19.61
CA ALA A 62 9.85 -5.33 -18.56
C ALA A 62 9.88 -3.88 -19.08
N VAL A 63 10.40 -3.66 -20.29
CA VAL A 63 10.38 -2.34 -20.96
C VAL A 63 8.94 -1.91 -21.29
N ALA A 64 8.13 -2.81 -21.85
CA ALA A 64 6.73 -2.54 -22.16
C ALA A 64 5.90 -2.24 -20.90
N LEU A 65 6.10 -3.00 -19.82
CA LEU A 65 5.40 -2.82 -18.54
C LEU A 65 5.78 -1.50 -17.87
N ARG A 66 7.06 -1.09 -17.89
CA ARG A 66 7.46 0.26 -17.40
C ARG A 66 6.80 1.37 -18.20
N ARG A 67 6.73 1.22 -19.53
CA ARG A 67 6.05 2.19 -20.40
C ARG A 67 4.55 2.27 -20.08
N ALA A 68 3.89 1.13 -19.89
CA ALA A 68 2.48 1.05 -19.53
C ALA A 68 2.21 1.68 -18.16
N ALA A 69 3.04 1.37 -17.15
CA ALA A 69 2.97 1.97 -15.83
C ALA A 69 3.20 3.49 -15.86
N ALA A 70 4.13 3.99 -16.70
CA ALA A 70 4.32 5.43 -16.88
C ALA A 70 3.12 6.12 -17.55
N ILE A 71 2.45 5.46 -18.50
CA ILE A 71 1.20 5.97 -19.10
C ILE A 71 0.10 6.03 -18.03
N TYR A 72 -0.02 5.00 -17.20
CA TYR A 72 -0.95 4.97 -16.08
C TYR A 72 -0.66 6.07 -15.05
N GLY A 73 0.60 6.26 -14.65
CA GLY A 73 1.02 7.30 -13.71
C GLY A 73 0.64 8.71 -14.18
N ARG A 74 0.84 9.03 -15.46
CA ARG A 74 0.38 10.30 -16.03
C ARG A 74 -1.13 10.50 -15.98
N SER A 75 -1.92 9.44 -15.85
CA SER A 75 -3.36 9.57 -15.66
C SER A 75 -3.73 10.03 -14.24
N LEU A 76 -2.87 9.74 -13.26
CA LEU A 76 -3.03 10.13 -11.86
C LEU A 76 -2.63 11.59 -11.61
N GLU A 77 -1.75 12.13 -12.45
CA GLU A 77 -1.25 13.52 -12.36
C GLU A 77 -2.22 14.55 -12.94
N LEU A 78 -3.30 14.11 -13.61
CA LEU A 78 -4.24 15.03 -14.25
C LEU A 78 -5.17 15.69 -13.23
N GLU A 79 -5.43 16.98 -13.45
CA GLU A 79 -6.34 17.77 -12.61
C GLU A 79 -7.78 17.24 -12.64
N GLU A 80 -8.49 17.54 -11.54
CA GLU A 80 -9.91 17.28 -11.38
C GLU A 80 -10.70 18.00 -12.50
N GLY A 81 -11.36 17.24 -13.38
CA GLY A 81 -12.00 17.74 -14.60
C GLY A 81 -11.44 17.14 -15.91
N SER A 82 -10.25 16.53 -15.88
CA SER A 82 -9.64 15.86 -17.05
C SER A 82 -10.04 14.38 -17.21
N LEU A 83 -11.25 14.00 -16.77
CA LEU A 83 -11.68 12.59 -16.66
C LEU A 83 -11.54 11.80 -17.96
N ALA A 84 -11.99 12.37 -19.08
CA ALA A 84 -11.91 11.72 -20.40
C ALA A 84 -10.45 11.47 -20.83
N ARG A 85 -9.53 12.39 -20.50
CA ARG A 85 -8.10 12.23 -20.80
C ARG A 85 -7.48 11.15 -19.91
N ALA A 86 -7.81 11.14 -18.62
CA ALA A 86 -7.36 10.11 -17.68
C ALA A 86 -7.86 8.71 -18.10
N GLN A 87 -9.12 8.59 -18.52
CA GLN A 87 -9.68 7.35 -19.08
C GLN A 87 -8.93 6.88 -20.33
N ARG A 88 -8.65 7.79 -21.28
CA ARG A 88 -7.88 7.43 -22.49
C ARG A 88 -6.47 6.93 -22.18
N LEU A 89 -5.77 7.58 -21.24
CA LEU A 89 -4.43 7.12 -20.83
C LEU A 89 -4.50 5.73 -20.19
N ARG A 90 -5.48 5.50 -19.32
CA ARG A 90 -5.67 4.19 -18.68
C ARG A 90 -6.03 3.10 -19.68
N ALA A 91 -6.90 3.37 -20.65
CA ALA A 91 -7.19 2.43 -21.74
C ALA A 91 -5.95 2.10 -22.60
N GLN A 92 -5.10 3.09 -22.86
CA GLN A 92 -3.81 2.85 -23.53
C GLN A 92 -2.87 1.98 -22.70
N ALA A 93 -2.78 2.22 -21.38
CA ALA A 93 -2.01 1.40 -20.47
C ALA A 93 -2.55 -0.04 -20.41
N GLU A 94 -3.87 -0.22 -20.30
CA GLU A 94 -4.53 -1.53 -20.30
C GLU A 94 -4.18 -2.32 -21.57
N THR A 95 -4.19 -1.66 -22.73
CA THR A 95 -3.84 -2.28 -24.01
C THR A 95 -2.40 -2.77 -24.05
N LEU A 96 -1.46 -2.06 -23.41
CA LEU A 96 -0.07 -2.49 -23.33
C LEU A 96 0.11 -3.63 -22.32
N PHE A 97 -0.53 -3.55 -21.17
CA PHE A 97 -0.52 -4.63 -20.18
C PHE A 97 -1.11 -5.93 -20.74
N ALA A 98 -2.19 -5.83 -21.51
CA ALA A 98 -2.87 -7.00 -22.10
C ALA A 98 -2.05 -7.77 -23.15
N ARG A 99 -0.85 -7.29 -23.52
CA ARG A 99 0.07 -7.99 -24.44
C ARG A 99 0.90 -9.06 -23.74
N HIS A 100 0.83 -9.12 -22.42
CA HIS A 100 1.69 -9.95 -21.58
C HIS A 100 0.86 -10.68 -20.52
N ASP A 101 1.29 -11.90 -20.18
CA ASP A 101 0.58 -12.77 -19.23
C ASP A 101 1.28 -12.88 -17.86
N SER A 102 2.40 -12.16 -17.66
CA SER A 102 3.06 -12.08 -16.36
C SER A 102 2.14 -11.54 -15.28
N LEU A 103 2.48 -11.84 -14.03
CA LEU A 103 1.68 -11.43 -12.88
C LEU A 103 1.60 -9.89 -12.79
N GLU A 104 2.71 -9.20 -13.05
CA GLU A 104 2.82 -7.75 -13.08
C GLU A 104 1.94 -7.15 -14.19
N ALA A 105 1.89 -7.79 -15.37
CA ALA A 105 1.01 -7.39 -16.46
C ALA A 105 -0.47 -7.53 -16.07
N ARG A 106 -0.85 -8.65 -15.43
CA ARG A 106 -2.23 -8.89 -14.98
C ARG A 106 -2.66 -7.89 -13.89
N ILE A 107 -1.78 -7.57 -12.95
CA ILE A 107 -2.01 -6.52 -11.95
C ILE A 107 -2.18 -5.16 -12.63
N GLY A 108 -1.25 -4.77 -13.53
CA GLY A 108 -1.32 -3.51 -14.26
C GLY A 108 -2.60 -3.38 -15.08
N ARG A 109 -3.02 -4.46 -15.74
CA ARG A 109 -4.29 -4.54 -16.47
C ARG A 109 -5.51 -4.38 -15.56
N ALA A 110 -5.48 -4.92 -14.35
CA ALA A 110 -6.56 -4.75 -13.38
C ALA A 110 -6.69 -3.28 -12.93
N PHE A 111 -5.58 -2.61 -12.64
CA PHE A 111 -5.56 -1.22 -12.21
C PHE A 111 -5.91 -0.23 -13.34
N ALA A 112 -5.45 -0.51 -14.55
CA ALA A 112 -5.78 0.28 -15.73
C ALA A 112 -7.28 0.26 -16.09
N ALA A 113 -8.04 -0.73 -15.59
CA ALA A 113 -9.47 -0.80 -15.81
C ALA A 113 -10.32 0.09 -14.87
N TRP A 114 -9.70 0.76 -13.90
CA TRP A 114 -10.40 1.58 -12.90
C TRP A 114 -11.45 2.52 -13.53
N PRO A 115 -12.57 2.83 -12.87
CA PRO A 115 -13.07 2.16 -11.66
C PRO A 115 -13.64 0.77 -11.93
N ASP A 116 -13.85 0.44 -13.20
CA ASP A 116 -14.56 -0.76 -13.59
C ASP A 116 -13.70 -2.01 -13.42
N ARG A 117 -14.20 -3.00 -12.67
CA ARG A 117 -13.61 -4.34 -12.54
C ARG A 117 -12.21 -4.39 -11.88
N THR A 118 -11.63 -3.29 -11.39
CA THR A 118 -10.34 -3.36 -10.68
C THR A 118 -10.41 -4.25 -9.46
N ALA A 119 -11.40 -4.03 -8.57
CA ALA A 119 -11.60 -4.84 -7.38
C ALA A 119 -11.85 -6.31 -7.72
N GLU A 120 -12.82 -6.59 -8.61
CA GLU A 120 -13.15 -7.95 -9.06
C GLU A 120 -11.93 -8.71 -9.63
N ARG A 121 -11.15 -8.05 -10.50
CA ARG A 121 -9.94 -8.65 -11.09
C ARG A 121 -8.87 -8.90 -10.04
N MET A 122 -8.69 -7.98 -9.08
CA MET A 122 -7.72 -8.15 -8.00
C MET A 122 -8.13 -9.23 -7.00
N GLU A 123 -9.42 -9.36 -6.66
CA GLU A 123 -9.92 -10.44 -5.81
C GLU A 123 -9.66 -11.81 -6.45
N ARG A 124 -9.93 -11.93 -7.75
CA ARG A 124 -9.62 -13.14 -8.51
C ARG A 124 -8.13 -13.44 -8.51
N LEU A 125 -7.27 -12.44 -8.69
CA LEU A 125 -5.82 -12.60 -8.61
C LEU A 125 -5.37 -13.01 -7.21
N GLY A 126 -5.93 -12.41 -6.16
CA GLY A 126 -5.66 -12.75 -4.76
C GLY A 126 -6.02 -14.20 -4.43
N GLY A 127 -7.18 -14.67 -4.91
CA GLY A 127 -7.58 -16.07 -4.75
C GLY A 127 -6.64 -17.05 -5.46
N LEU A 128 -6.18 -16.71 -6.66
CA LEU A 128 -5.27 -17.56 -7.46
C LEU A 128 -3.81 -17.51 -6.97
N HIS A 129 -3.40 -16.39 -6.36
CA HIS A 129 -2.02 -16.10 -5.99
C HIS A 129 -1.91 -15.65 -4.53
N ALA A 130 -2.56 -16.38 -3.63
CA ALA A 130 -2.66 -16.01 -2.21
C ALA A 130 -1.30 -15.80 -1.51
N ARG A 131 -0.25 -16.50 -1.98
CA ARG A 131 1.13 -16.40 -1.45
C ARG A 131 2.01 -15.37 -2.17
N SER A 132 1.43 -14.53 -3.04
CA SER A 132 2.18 -13.51 -3.74
C SER A 132 2.04 -12.17 -3.02
N ALA A 133 3.13 -11.72 -2.37
CA ALA A 133 3.13 -10.47 -1.62
C ALA A 133 2.74 -9.26 -2.48
N ILE A 134 3.21 -9.20 -3.74
CA ILE A 134 2.86 -8.11 -4.65
C ILE A 134 1.37 -8.11 -5.02
N VAL A 135 0.74 -9.28 -5.13
CA VAL A 135 -0.70 -9.39 -5.38
C VAL A 135 -1.48 -8.94 -4.15
N GLN A 136 -1.07 -9.36 -2.95
CA GLN A 136 -1.73 -8.99 -1.71
C GLN A 136 -1.64 -7.48 -1.45
N LEU A 137 -0.49 -6.86 -1.71
CA LEU A 137 -0.33 -5.40 -1.66
C LEU A 137 -1.35 -4.69 -2.58
N HIS A 138 -1.43 -5.12 -3.83
CA HIS A 138 -2.35 -4.48 -4.79
C HIS A 138 -3.82 -4.81 -4.51
N LEU A 139 -4.13 -5.96 -3.92
CA LEU A 139 -5.47 -6.28 -3.45
C LEU A 139 -5.89 -5.37 -2.30
N GLY A 140 -5.00 -5.17 -1.32
CA GLY A 140 -5.20 -4.22 -0.22
C GLY A 140 -5.44 -2.79 -0.71
N ILE A 141 -4.61 -2.31 -1.64
CA ILE A 141 -4.78 -1.00 -2.30
C ILE A 141 -6.14 -0.92 -3.00
N ALA A 142 -6.50 -1.92 -3.82
CA ALA A 142 -7.77 -1.91 -4.53
C ALA A 142 -8.95 -1.82 -3.55
N ARG A 143 -8.93 -2.61 -2.48
CA ARG A 143 -9.97 -2.62 -1.43
C ARG A 143 -10.10 -1.28 -0.70
N ILE A 144 -8.99 -0.62 -0.37
CA ILE A 144 -9.00 0.74 0.20
C ILE A 144 -9.74 1.70 -0.73
N TRP A 145 -9.43 1.68 -2.02
CA TRP A 145 -9.99 2.63 -2.99
C TRP A 145 -11.48 2.39 -3.29
N VAL A 146 -11.97 1.16 -3.16
CA VAL A 146 -13.40 0.86 -3.30
C VAL A 146 -14.15 0.83 -1.96
N GLY A 147 -13.48 1.16 -0.85
CA GLY A 147 -14.08 1.12 0.50
C GLY A 147 -14.54 -0.27 0.95
N HIS A 148 -13.90 -1.33 0.47
CA HIS A 148 -14.21 -2.70 0.85
C HIS A 148 -13.45 -3.13 2.10
N ALA A 149 -14.10 -3.96 2.92
CA ALA A 149 -13.47 -4.58 4.09
C ALA A 149 -12.34 -5.56 3.70
N GLY A 150 -11.47 -5.88 4.66
CA GLY A 150 -10.36 -6.82 4.45
C GLY A 150 -9.19 -6.24 3.64
N SER A 151 -9.09 -4.92 3.51
CA SER A 151 -7.88 -4.28 3.00
C SER A 151 -6.69 -4.51 3.94
N GLU A 152 -6.90 -4.36 5.25
CA GLU A 152 -5.87 -4.54 6.28
C GLU A 152 -5.29 -5.96 6.26
N ASP A 153 -6.15 -6.99 6.20
CA ASP A 153 -5.72 -8.39 6.11
C ASP A 153 -4.78 -8.62 4.92
N ALA A 154 -5.16 -8.13 3.73
CA ALA A 154 -4.33 -8.27 2.53
C ALA A 154 -3.00 -7.49 2.64
N LEU A 155 -2.99 -6.34 3.32
CA LEU A 155 -1.76 -5.61 3.56
C LEU A 155 -0.86 -6.30 4.60
N HIS A 156 -1.44 -6.90 5.64
CA HIS A 156 -0.71 -7.72 6.59
C HIS A 156 -0.09 -8.95 5.92
N ASP A 157 -0.86 -9.68 5.10
CA ASP A 157 -0.36 -10.79 4.29
C ASP A 157 0.84 -10.34 3.41
N ALA A 158 0.76 -9.15 2.80
CA ALA A 158 1.84 -8.62 1.98
C ALA A 158 3.13 -8.36 2.78
N VAL A 159 3.02 -7.87 4.03
CA VAL A 159 4.15 -7.68 4.94
C VAL A 159 4.76 -9.02 5.35
N GLU A 160 3.92 -9.99 5.72
CA GLU A 160 4.36 -11.31 6.17
C GLU A 160 5.01 -12.16 5.06
N LEU A 161 4.49 -12.07 3.84
CA LEU A 161 4.99 -12.85 2.70
C LEU A 161 6.31 -12.33 2.13
N ALA A 162 6.62 -11.04 2.31
CA ALA A 162 7.84 -10.42 1.80
C ALA A 162 8.43 -9.40 2.79
N PRO A 163 8.86 -9.84 3.99
CA PRO A 163 9.52 -8.96 4.95
C PRO A 163 10.80 -8.38 4.34
N ASP A 164 11.20 -7.19 4.81
CA ASP A 164 12.40 -6.46 4.36
C ASP A 164 12.42 -6.12 2.85
N THR A 165 11.25 -6.04 2.22
CA THR A 165 11.09 -5.62 0.83
C THR A 165 10.37 -4.28 0.72
N GLN A 166 10.44 -3.66 -0.46
CA GLN A 166 9.67 -2.46 -0.77
C GLN A 166 8.15 -2.71 -0.70
N VAL A 167 7.70 -3.97 -0.91
CA VAL A 167 6.29 -4.37 -0.77
C VAL A 167 5.86 -4.21 0.68
N ALA A 168 6.62 -4.74 1.65
CA ALA A 168 6.33 -4.61 3.07
C ALA A 168 6.37 -3.14 3.54
N VAL A 169 7.33 -2.34 3.06
CA VAL A 169 7.39 -0.90 3.37
C VAL A 169 6.14 -0.17 2.86
N THR A 170 5.73 -0.45 1.62
CA THR A 170 4.53 0.18 1.03
C THR A 170 3.26 -0.24 1.76
N ALA A 171 3.12 -1.53 2.10
CA ALA A 171 1.99 -2.05 2.86
C ALA A 171 1.95 -1.45 4.28
N GLY A 172 3.09 -1.37 4.96
CA GLY A 172 3.20 -0.72 6.28
C GLY A 172 2.81 0.74 6.27
N ASN A 173 3.21 1.51 5.24
CA ASN A 173 2.79 2.90 5.07
C ASN A 173 1.27 3.05 4.90
N LEU A 174 0.60 2.07 4.29
CA LEU A 174 -0.85 2.06 4.11
C LEU A 174 -1.59 1.59 5.37
N LEU A 175 -1.02 0.65 6.11
CA LEU A 175 -1.56 0.17 7.41
C LEU A 175 -1.44 1.23 8.50
N TYR A 176 -0.35 2.00 8.49
CA TYR A 176 -0.01 2.94 9.56
C TYR A 176 0.29 4.35 9.03
N PRO A 177 -0.69 5.02 8.37
CA PRO A 177 -0.46 6.28 7.69
C PRO A 177 -0.01 7.43 8.62
N ASP A 178 -0.41 7.40 9.90
CA ASP A 178 -0.03 8.42 10.87
C ASP A 178 1.31 8.17 11.56
N TYR A 179 1.85 6.96 11.50
CA TYR A 179 3.12 6.62 12.15
C TYR A 179 4.34 6.98 11.30
N LEU A 180 4.17 7.19 9.99
CA LEU A 180 5.27 7.26 9.03
C LEU A 180 5.26 8.56 8.21
N ARG A 181 4.78 9.66 8.79
CA ARG A 181 5.07 11.01 8.27
C ARG A 181 6.56 11.27 8.52
N ASP A 182 7.37 11.32 7.46
CA ASP A 182 8.81 11.64 7.49
C ASP A 182 9.80 10.48 7.77
N ILE A 183 9.53 9.26 7.30
CA ILE A 183 10.64 8.28 7.20
C ILE A 183 11.66 8.82 6.19
N PRO A 184 12.97 8.82 6.49
CA PRO A 184 13.96 9.06 5.47
C PRO A 184 13.80 8.05 4.34
N ARG A 185 13.38 8.53 3.17
CA ARG A 185 13.72 7.86 1.90
C ARG A 185 15.22 7.61 1.92
N PHE A 186 15.69 6.50 1.37
CA PHE A 186 17.13 6.27 1.23
C PHE A 186 17.80 7.53 0.64
N VAL A 187 18.50 8.27 1.49
CA VAL A 187 19.31 9.42 1.09
C VAL A 187 20.74 8.91 1.09
N PRO A 188 21.37 8.74 -0.08
CA PRO A 188 22.77 8.40 -0.15
C PRO A 188 23.59 9.40 0.67
N SER A 189 24.52 8.92 1.51
CA SER A 189 25.45 9.79 2.25
C SER A 189 26.41 10.55 1.33
N ALA A 190 26.55 10.09 0.08
CA ALA A 190 27.32 10.73 -0.97
C ALA A 190 26.52 10.70 -2.29
N PRO A 191 26.61 11.75 -3.12
CA PRO A 191 25.96 11.75 -4.42
C PRO A 191 26.49 10.60 -5.28
N ALA A 192 25.60 10.00 -6.08
CA ALA A 192 25.98 9.04 -7.09
C ALA A 192 27.05 9.66 -8.02
N PRO A 193 28.14 8.95 -8.34
CA PRO A 193 29.15 9.46 -9.27
C PRO A 193 28.51 9.94 -10.58
N ALA A 194 28.95 11.09 -11.10
CA ALA A 194 28.40 11.63 -12.36
C ALA A 194 28.51 10.62 -13.53
N SER A 195 29.52 9.75 -13.49
CA SER A 195 29.74 8.67 -14.45
C SER A 195 28.62 7.62 -14.49
N ILE A 196 27.79 7.51 -13.45
CA ILE A 196 26.65 6.59 -13.41
C ILE A 196 25.31 7.30 -13.60
N GLY A 197 25.21 8.60 -13.33
CA GLY A 197 23.95 9.35 -13.41
C GLY A 197 23.25 9.29 -14.77
N GLY A 198 24.00 9.22 -15.87
CA GLY A 198 23.45 9.11 -17.23
C GLY A 198 23.11 7.69 -17.71
N LEU A 199 23.41 6.66 -16.91
CA LEU A 199 23.13 5.26 -17.27
C LEU A 199 21.70 4.87 -16.90
N GLY A 200 21.09 3.95 -17.66
CA GLY A 200 19.87 3.27 -17.19
C GLY A 200 20.13 2.45 -15.93
N SER A 201 19.09 2.10 -15.17
CA SER A 201 19.19 1.47 -13.84
C SER A 201 20.12 0.25 -13.79
N ALA A 202 20.04 -0.64 -14.79
CA ALA A 202 20.93 -1.79 -14.87
C ALA A 202 22.40 -1.41 -15.14
N GLY A 203 22.63 -0.38 -15.95
CA GLY A 203 23.96 0.18 -16.18
C GLY A 203 24.54 0.84 -14.92
N GLN A 204 23.69 1.51 -14.13
CA GLN A 204 24.07 2.06 -12.82
C GLN A 204 24.51 0.97 -11.86
N VAL A 205 23.72 -0.10 -11.70
CA VAL A 205 24.06 -1.25 -10.84
C VAL A 205 25.35 -1.91 -11.31
N ALA A 206 25.49 -2.20 -12.60
CA ALA A 206 26.70 -2.81 -13.13
C ALA A 206 27.94 -1.93 -12.95
N ALA A 207 27.80 -0.60 -13.03
CA ALA A 207 28.89 0.34 -12.77
C ALA A 207 29.27 0.37 -11.29
N LEU A 208 28.29 0.36 -10.39
CA LEU A 208 28.51 0.28 -8.95
C LEU A 208 29.21 -1.03 -8.56
N GLU A 209 28.78 -2.16 -9.08
CA GLU A 209 29.44 -3.45 -8.83
C GLU A 209 30.90 -3.46 -9.31
N ARG A 210 31.19 -2.80 -10.43
CA ARG A 210 32.57 -2.67 -10.92
C ARG A 210 33.42 -1.78 -10.02
N LEU A 211 32.84 -0.74 -9.43
CA LEU A 211 33.53 0.14 -8.48
C LEU A 211 33.83 -0.61 -7.18
N TRP A 212 32.84 -1.34 -6.66
CA TRP A 212 32.98 -2.14 -5.44
C TRP A 212 34.01 -3.25 -5.54
N ARG A 213 34.12 -3.91 -6.70
CA ARG A 213 35.13 -4.96 -6.92
C ARG A 213 36.58 -4.43 -7.02
N ARG A 214 36.78 -3.12 -7.15
CA ARG A 214 38.11 -2.50 -7.30
C ARG A 214 38.61 -1.78 -6.04
N GLY A 215 37.74 -1.59 -5.05
CA GLY A 215 38.08 -1.06 -3.72
C GLY A 215 38.30 -2.19 -2.74
#